data_AF-A0A2V6J9E3-F1
#
_entry.id   AF-A0A2V6J9E3-F1
#
_cell.length_a   1.000
_cell.length_b   1.000
_cell.length_c   1.000
_cell.angle_alpha   90.00
_cell.angle_beta   90.00
_cell.angle_gamma   90.00
#
_symmetry.space_group_name_H-M   'P 1'
#
loop_
_entity.id
_entity.type
_entity.pdbx_description
1 polymer ?
#
loop_
_entity_poly.entity_id
_entity_poly.type
_entity_poly.pdbx_seq_one_letter_code
_entity_poly.pdbx_strand_id
1 'polypeptide(L)' 'RNRGVIVQVGSALAYRGIPLQAAYCAAKHAIQGFCDSLRCELLHDKSNVQVTMLQMPALNTPQFGWVK' A
#
# COMPACT_ATOMS: atom_id res chain seq x y z
N ARG A 1 -17.76 -5.40 -15.01
CA ARG A 1 -17.50 -6.36 -13.91
C ARG A 1 -16.30 -7.22 -14.30
N ASN A 2 -15.51 -7.72 -13.33
CA ASN A 2 -14.26 -8.51 -13.52
C ASN A 2 -13.25 -7.86 -14.50
N ARG A 3 -12.87 -6.60 -14.24
CA ARG A 3 -11.80 -5.88 -14.96
C ARG A 3 -11.45 -4.60 -14.20
N GLY A 4 -10.21 -4.14 -14.29
CA GLY A 4 -9.75 -2.88 -13.70
C GLY A 4 -8.42 -3.04 -12.97
N VAL A 5 -7.92 -1.93 -12.42
CA VAL A 5 -6.65 -1.89 -11.69
C VAL A 5 -6.87 -1.21 -10.34
N ILE A 6 -6.46 -1.88 -9.26
CA ILE A 6 -6.37 -1.32 -7.92
C ILE A 6 -4.92 -0.83 -7.74
N VAL A 7 -4.76 0.45 -7.49
CA VAL A 7 -3.46 1.09 -7.24
C VAL A 7 -3.39 1.48 -5.78
N GLN A 8 -2.52 0.82 -5.01
CA GLN A 8 -2.24 1.13 -3.62
C GLN A 8 -1.06 2.08 -3.49
N VAL A 9 -1.19 3.13 -2.67
CA VAL A 9 -0.10 4.07 -2.38
C VAL A 9 0.61 3.63 -1.09
N GLY A 10 1.73 2.96 -1.27
CA GLY A 10 2.64 2.51 -0.21
C GLY A 10 3.63 3.57 0.24
N SER A 11 4.63 3.15 0.99
CA SER A 11 5.79 3.93 1.42
C SER A 11 6.97 2.99 1.65
N ALA A 12 8.21 3.49 1.50
CA ALA A 12 9.41 2.76 1.92
C ALA A 12 9.35 2.27 3.39
N LEU A 13 8.52 2.90 4.23
CA LEU A 13 8.25 2.49 5.61
C LEU A 13 7.49 1.16 5.74
N ALA A 14 7.01 0.60 4.63
CA ALA A 14 6.50 -0.78 4.54
C ALA A 14 7.61 -1.84 4.60
N TYR A 15 8.87 -1.44 4.38
CA TYR A 15 10.03 -2.34 4.42
C TYR A 15 10.94 -2.08 5.62
N ARG A 16 10.97 -0.81 6.08
CA ARG A 16 11.89 -0.37 7.12
C ARG A 16 11.19 0.58 8.08
N GLY A 17 11.16 0.18 9.36
CA GLY A 17 10.72 1.06 10.43
C GLY A 17 11.66 2.27 10.60
N ILE A 18 11.07 3.43 10.88
CA ILE A 18 11.81 4.62 11.32
C ILE A 18 11.27 5.10 12.68
N PRO A 19 12.10 5.71 13.53
CA PRO A 19 11.65 6.23 14.82
C PRO A 19 10.48 7.21 14.70
N LEU A 20 9.67 7.28 15.76
CA LEU A 20 8.51 8.19 15.88
C LEU A 20 7.35 7.93 14.91
N GLN A 21 7.40 6.84 14.13
CA GLN A 21 6.40 6.50 13.11
C GLN A 21 5.89 5.05 13.27
N ALA A 22 5.91 4.49 14.49
CA ALA A 22 5.61 3.06 14.71
C ALA A 22 4.24 2.65 14.15
N ALA A 23 3.18 3.40 14.46
CA ALA A 23 1.84 3.13 13.96
C ALA A 23 1.75 3.23 12.43
N TYR A 24 2.41 4.23 11.83
CA TYR A 24 2.43 4.40 10.38
C TYR A 24 3.21 3.28 9.68
N CYS A 25 4.36 2.89 10.22
CA CYS A 25 5.15 1.77 9.70
C CYS A 25 4.36 0.46 9.75
N ALA A 26 3.70 0.18 10.88
CA ALA A 26 2.85 -1.01 11.04
C ALA A 26 1.71 -1.01 10.01
N ALA A 27 1.02 0.11 9.84
CA ALA A 27 -0.03 0.25 8.84
C ALA A 27 0.50 0.02 7.41
N LYS A 28 1.68 0.56 7.07
CA LYS A 28 2.28 0.38 5.74
C LYS A 28 2.72 -1.07 5.48
N HIS A 29 3.24 -1.77 6.48
CA HIS A 29 3.51 -3.22 6.38
C HIS A 29 2.20 -4.02 6.19
N ALA A 30 1.15 -3.67 6.94
CA ALA A 30 -0.15 -4.35 6.84
C ALA A 30 -0.77 -4.21 5.45
N ILE A 31 -0.75 -3.01 4.87
CA ILE A 31 -1.26 -2.77 3.51
C ILE A 31 -0.42 -3.54 2.48
N GLN A 32 0.89 -3.64 2.66
CA GLN A 32 1.73 -4.45 1.78
C GLN A 32 1.35 -5.93 1.84
N GLY A 33 1.27 -6.52 3.04
CA GLY A 33 0.87 -7.91 3.21
C GLY A 33 -0.53 -8.20 2.65
N PHE A 34 -1.47 -7.28 2.84
CA PHE A 34 -2.81 -7.37 2.25
C PHE A 34 -2.76 -7.37 0.71
N CYS A 35 -1.99 -6.45 0.12
CA CYS A 35 -1.85 -6.33 -1.32
C CYS A 35 -1.24 -7.60 -1.95
N ASP A 36 -0.25 -8.18 -1.28
CA ASP A 36 0.42 -9.42 -1.72
C ASP A 36 -0.53 -10.62 -1.62
N SER A 37 -1.29 -10.76 -0.52
CA SER A 37 -2.31 -11.82 -0.37
C SER A 37 -3.40 -11.70 -1.43
N LEU A 38 -3.97 -10.50 -1.59
CA LEU A 38 -5.03 -10.24 -2.56
C LEU A 38 -4.57 -10.55 -3.99
N ARG A 39 -3.33 -10.21 -4.34
CA ARG A 39 -2.77 -10.55 -5.65
C ARG A 39 -2.73 -12.06 -5.86
N CYS A 40 -2.32 -12.84 -4.87
CA CYS A 40 -2.30 -14.31 -4.95
C CYS A 40 -3.71 -14.89 -5.13
N GLU A 41 -4.70 -14.39 -4.39
CA GLU A 41 -6.10 -14.80 -4.50
C GLU A 41 -6.66 -14.50 -5.89
N LEU A 42 -6.44 -13.29 -6.42
CA LEU A 42 -6.90 -12.92 -7.76
C LEU A 42 -6.26 -13.76 -8.88
N LEU A 43 -4.98 -14.13 -8.71
CA LEU A 43 -4.30 -15.05 -9.62
C LEU A 43 -4.87 -16.46 -9.55
N HIS A 44 -5.16 -16.96 -8.34
CA HIS A 44 -5.81 -18.25 -8.13
C HIS A 44 -7.17 -18.32 -8.82
N ASP A 45 -7.99 -17.28 -8.66
CA ASP A 45 -9.33 -17.18 -9.23
C ASP A 45 -9.36 -16.84 -10.73
N LYS A 46 -8.19 -16.65 -11.36
CA LYS A 46 -8.06 -16.19 -12.77
C LYS A 46 -8.85 -14.91 -13.04
N SER A 47 -8.85 -14.01 -12.06
CA SER A 47 -9.51 -12.71 -12.15
C SER A 47 -8.78 -11.80 -13.14
N ASN A 48 -9.54 -10.98 -13.86
CA ASN A 48 -8.99 -9.93 -14.75
C ASN A 48 -8.77 -8.60 -14.02
N VAL A 49 -8.94 -8.58 -12.69
CA VAL A 49 -8.62 -7.44 -11.85
C VAL A 49 -7.14 -7.48 -11.51
N GLN A 50 -6.44 -6.38 -11.77
CA GLN A 50 -5.02 -6.24 -11.45
C GLN A 50 -4.84 -5.43 -10.18
N VAL A 51 -3.77 -5.73 -9.44
CA VAL A 51 -3.38 -4.99 -8.24
C VAL A 51 -1.91 -4.62 -8.36
N THR A 52 -1.60 -3.37 -8.01
CA THR A 52 -0.23 -2.87 -7.93
C THR A 52 -0.07 -1.91 -6.74
N MET A 53 1.14 -1.84 -6.20
CA MET A 53 1.50 -0.91 -5.13
C MET A 53 2.64 -0.01 -5.57
N LEU A 54 2.46 1.30 -5.38
CA LEU A 54 3.46 2.33 -5.63
C LEU A 54 4.07 2.75 -4.30
N GLN A 55 5.36 2.48 -4.14
CA GLN A 55 6.09 2.85 -2.93
C GLN A 55 6.59 4.29 -3.05
N MET A 56 5.86 5.24 -2.45
CA MET A 56 6.19 6.66 -2.58
C MET A 56 7.31 7.07 -1.61
N PRO A 57 8.23 7.95 -2.04
CA PRO A 57 9.19 8.57 -1.15
C PRO A 57 8.53 9.68 -0.31
N ALA A 58 9.32 10.32 0.55
CA ALA A 58 8.89 11.58 1.17
C ALA A 58 8.65 12.63 0.07
N LEU A 59 7.48 13.25 0.08
CA LEU A 59 7.05 14.24 -0.91
C LEU A 59 6.48 15.47 -0.20
N ASN A 60 6.71 16.65 -0.76
CA ASN A 60 6.17 17.92 -0.27
C ASN A 60 4.68 18.02 -0.60
N THR A 61 3.87 17.34 0.21
CA THR A 61 2.41 17.35 0.10
C THR A 61 1.79 18.02 1.34
N PRO A 62 0.54 18.47 1.25
CA PRO A 62 -0.18 19.00 2.41
C PRO A 62 -0.53 17.97 3.50
N GLN A 63 -0.07 16.72 3.40
CA GLN A 63 -0.47 15.59 4.27
C GLN A 63 -0.44 15.92 5.77
N PHE A 64 0.60 16.60 6.24
CA PHE A 64 0.74 16.96 7.67
C PHE A 64 0.04 18.26 8.06
N GLY A 65 -0.40 19.06 7.08
CA GLY A 65 -1.08 20.34 7.33
C GLY A 65 -2.57 20.21 7.62
N TRP A 66 -3.20 19.10 7.21
CA TRP A 66 -4.66 18.91 7.31
C TRP A 66 -5.07 17.90 8.39
N VAL A 67 -4.13 17.12 8.92
CA VAL A 67 -4.37 16.12 9.96
C VAL A 67 -3.80 16.68 11.26
N LYS A 68 -4.67 17.18 12.15
CA LYS A 68 -4.32 17.59 13.53
C LYS A 68 -4.60 16.47 14.51
#